data_AF-A0A0N5BME1-F1
#
_entry.id   AF-A0A0N5BME1-F1
#
_cell.length_a   1.000
_cell.length_b   1.000
_cell.length_c   1.000
_cell.angle_alpha   90.00
_cell.angle_beta   90.00
_cell.angle_gamma   90.00
#
_symmetry.space_group_name_H-M   'P 1'
#
loop_
_entity.id
_entity.type
_entity.pdbx_description
1 polymer ?
#
loop_
_entity_poly.entity_id
_entity_poly.type
_entity_poly.pdbx_seq_one_letter_code
_entity_poly.pdbx_strand_id
1 'polypeptide(L)'
;MCVTFFYFSKLASHRKYKLILINNRDEFLDRKTLSATWIDGILSGRDLKDKAKGTWLGVTSRPNRTFKLSNILSVTSKKEQIKADAISRGKIAINFLENDQSPKDYCDQIKEGIDKYNGFTLITVEMKKNQDIECCLLSSKMSPKIEAAKYDEGIYGVGNSGLDECYEKVSRGSQLFSKFVKDKIIVDNCDLSEDDIINECLEILKDDKRCLPDLVMEKMFEFQPIAPFSSLFVKPEQSIRYGTRTHTVIIVDKNDRVTFFESTAGNIGNNLNDIQWINNKYTFQL
;
A
#
# COMPACT_ATOMS: atom_id res chain seq x y z
N MET A 1 10.79 3.87 3.28
CA MET A 1 10.39 2.72 2.45
C MET A 1 8.99 2.27 2.83
N CYS A 2 8.01 2.48 1.94
CA CYS A 2 6.63 2.04 2.05
C CYS A 2 6.44 0.58 2.49
N VAL A 3 5.32 0.35 3.16
CA VAL A 3 4.82 -0.99 3.56
C VAL A 3 3.31 -1.06 3.36
N THR A 4 2.80 -2.25 3.08
CA THR A 4 1.37 -2.53 2.99
C THR A 4 1.07 -3.84 3.68
N PHE A 5 0.06 -3.83 4.55
CA PHE A 5 -0.49 -5.04 5.18
C PHE A 5 -1.96 -5.13 4.85
N PHE A 6 -2.45 -6.32 4.51
CA PHE A 6 -3.84 -6.48 4.17
C PHE A 6 -4.38 -7.86 4.55
N TYR A 7 -5.66 -7.88 4.89
CA TYR A 7 -6.44 -9.06 5.17
C TYR A 7 -7.62 -9.06 4.22
N PHE A 8 -7.94 -10.22 3.65
CA PHE A 8 -9.21 -10.41 2.96
C PHE A 8 -9.74 -11.83 3.13
N SER A 9 -11.06 -11.98 2.96
CA SER A 9 -11.75 -13.25 3.11
C SER A 9 -12.76 -13.51 1.99
N LYS A 10 -12.99 -14.79 1.70
CA LYS A 10 -14.03 -15.25 0.77
C LYS A 10 -15.42 -14.95 1.34
N LEU A 11 -16.42 -14.83 0.47
CA LEU A 11 -17.80 -14.51 0.86
C LEU A 11 -18.39 -15.54 1.81
N ALA A 12 -18.07 -16.82 1.60
CA ALA A 12 -18.53 -17.95 2.42
C ALA A 12 -18.02 -17.94 3.86
N SER A 13 -17.00 -17.12 4.18
CA SER A 13 -16.46 -17.01 5.54
C SER A 13 -17.37 -16.23 6.49
N HIS A 14 -18.40 -15.54 5.99
CA HIS A 14 -19.37 -14.74 6.74
C HIS A 14 -18.74 -13.74 7.73
N ARG A 15 -17.51 -13.27 7.45
CA ARG A 15 -16.78 -12.33 8.30
C ARG A 15 -17.41 -10.94 8.25
N LYS A 16 -17.31 -10.20 9.36
CA LYS A 16 -17.81 -8.81 9.45
C LYS A 16 -17.16 -7.88 8.42
N TYR A 17 -15.89 -8.14 8.10
CA TYR A 17 -15.11 -7.38 7.13
C TYR A 17 -14.58 -8.31 6.04
N LYS A 18 -14.73 -7.90 4.78
CA LYS A 18 -14.25 -8.61 3.59
C LYS A 18 -12.80 -8.26 3.26
N LEU A 19 -12.41 -7.01 3.49
CA LEU A 19 -11.06 -6.50 3.23
C LEU A 19 -10.70 -5.43 4.28
N ILE A 20 -9.49 -5.52 4.82
CA ILE A 20 -8.83 -4.43 5.55
C ILE A 20 -7.42 -4.30 4.96
N LEU A 21 -7.06 -3.11 4.47
CA LEU A 21 -5.73 -2.80 3.98
C LEU A 21 -5.19 -1.55 4.68
N ILE A 22 -3.94 -1.63 5.14
CA ILE A 22 -3.21 -0.52 5.74
C ILE A 22 -1.91 -0.29 4.97
N ASN A 23 -1.58 0.98 4.70
CA ASN A 23 -0.39 1.35 3.95
C ASN A 23 0.31 2.55 4.57
N ASN A 24 1.64 2.49 4.66
CA ASN A 24 2.49 3.67 4.78
C ASN A 24 3.11 3.98 3.44
N ARG A 25 2.96 5.24 3.01
CA ARG A 25 3.81 5.83 1.98
C ARG A 25 4.94 6.60 2.64
N ASP A 26 6.15 6.09 2.48
CA ASP A 26 7.36 6.82 2.84
C ASP A 26 7.94 7.49 1.60
N GLU A 27 8.19 8.78 1.68
CA GLU A 27 8.65 9.60 0.56
C GLU A 27 9.41 10.82 1.04
N PHE A 28 10.21 11.43 0.15
CA PHE A 28 10.71 12.78 0.36
C PHE A 28 9.56 13.75 0.60
N LEU A 29 9.63 14.49 1.71
CA LEU A 29 8.61 15.45 2.12
C LEU A 29 8.43 16.58 1.10
N ASP A 30 9.50 16.92 0.38
CA ASP A 30 9.47 17.95 -0.66
C ASP A 30 8.89 17.44 -1.99
N ARG A 31 8.60 16.13 -2.11
CA ARG A 31 7.91 15.58 -3.28
C ARG A 31 6.44 16.01 -3.27
N LYS A 32 6.12 16.99 -4.12
CA LYS A 32 4.77 17.49 -4.32
C LYS A 32 3.79 16.33 -4.56
N THR A 33 2.79 16.24 -3.71
CA THR A 33 1.80 15.16 -3.67
C THR A 33 0.44 15.78 -3.37
N LEU A 34 -0.60 15.32 -4.05
CA LEU A 34 -1.99 15.63 -3.74
C LEU A 34 -2.54 14.56 -2.79
N SER A 35 -3.23 14.98 -1.73
CA SER A 35 -3.99 14.11 -0.83
C SER A 35 -5.05 13.31 -1.60
N ALA A 36 -5.53 12.22 -1.01
CA ALA A 36 -6.58 11.41 -1.61
C ALA A 36 -7.80 12.26 -1.98
N THR A 37 -8.18 12.22 -3.24
CA THR A 37 -9.37 12.91 -3.76
C THR A 37 -9.92 12.16 -4.97
N TRP A 38 -11.21 12.33 -5.24
CA TRP A 38 -11.85 11.76 -6.41
C TRP A 38 -11.47 12.54 -7.67
N ILE A 39 -10.77 11.87 -8.58
CA ILE A 39 -10.45 12.39 -9.91
C ILE A 39 -10.77 11.29 -10.91
N ASP A 40 -11.63 11.60 -11.88
CA ASP A 40 -12.04 10.68 -12.95
C ASP A 40 -12.54 9.31 -12.43
N GLY A 41 -13.28 9.34 -11.31
CA GLY A 41 -13.84 8.14 -10.67
C GLY A 41 -12.82 7.30 -9.89
N ILE A 42 -11.63 7.84 -9.61
CA ILE A 42 -10.59 7.19 -8.81
C ILE A 42 -10.30 8.01 -7.56
N LEU A 43 -10.46 7.40 -6.39
CA LEU A 43 -10.04 7.95 -5.11
C LEU A 43 -8.61 7.53 -4.83
N SER A 44 -7.69 8.48 -4.90
CA SER A 44 -6.27 8.22 -4.66
C SER A 44 -5.50 9.51 -4.42
N GLY A 45 -4.38 9.41 -3.71
CA GLY A 45 -3.39 10.48 -3.71
C GLY A 45 -2.64 10.50 -5.04
N ARG A 46 -2.14 11.66 -5.47
CA ARG A 46 -1.44 11.83 -6.75
C ARG A 46 -0.02 12.33 -6.56
N ASP A 47 0.92 11.72 -7.26
CA ASP A 47 2.30 12.18 -7.31
C ASP A 47 2.43 13.32 -8.33
N LEU A 48 2.49 14.57 -7.84
CA LEU A 48 2.52 15.75 -8.69
C LEU A 48 3.92 16.06 -9.25
N LYS A 49 4.96 15.37 -8.78
CA LYS A 49 6.32 15.52 -9.33
C LYS A 49 6.50 14.72 -10.61
N ASP A 50 5.81 13.59 -10.75
CA ASP A 50 5.86 12.75 -11.94
C ASP A 50 4.99 13.33 -13.07
N LYS A 51 5.50 13.32 -14.30
CA LYS A 51 4.74 13.77 -15.48
C LYS A 51 3.46 12.96 -15.70
N ALA A 52 3.48 11.67 -15.33
CA ALA A 52 2.32 10.80 -15.42
C ALA A 52 1.24 11.10 -14.37
N LYS A 53 1.55 11.93 -13.35
CA LYS A 53 0.67 12.19 -12.20
C LYS A 53 0.11 10.90 -11.58
N GLY A 54 1.03 9.93 -11.43
CA GLY A 54 0.78 8.58 -10.96
C GLY A 54 0.16 8.50 -9.56
N THR A 55 -0.26 7.29 -9.16
CA THR A 55 -0.62 7.01 -7.76
C THR A 55 0.19 5.83 -7.20
N TRP A 56 0.29 5.75 -5.88
CA TRP A 56 0.86 4.60 -5.16
C TRP A 56 -0.22 3.67 -4.61
N LEU A 57 -1.41 4.19 -4.31
CA LEU A 57 -2.54 3.47 -3.77
C LEU A 57 -3.81 4.20 -4.18
N GLY A 58 -4.76 3.46 -4.74
CA GLY A 58 -6.03 4.02 -5.14
C GLY A 58 -7.13 2.98 -5.21
N VAL A 59 -8.36 3.47 -5.17
CA VAL A 59 -9.56 2.68 -5.35
C VAL A 59 -10.50 3.31 -6.37
N THR A 60 -11.35 2.49 -6.98
CA THR A 60 -12.49 2.97 -7.76
C THR A 60 -13.73 2.14 -7.41
N SER A 61 -14.89 2.77 -7.52
CA SER A 61 -16.19 2.10 -7.51
C SER A 61 -16.89 2.42 -8.82
N ARG A 62 -17.19 1.38 -9.60
CA ARG A 62 -17.78 1.49 -10.94
C ARG A 62 -19.31 1.38 -10.88
N PRO A 63 -20.05 1.96 -11.86
CA PRO A 63 -21.51 1.85 -11.90
C PRO A 63 -22.06 0.41 -11.91
N ASN A 64 -21.28 -0.55 -12.40
CA ASN A 64 -21.60 -1.97 -12.39
C ASN A 64 -21.34 -2.66 -11.04
N ARG A 65 -21.10 -1.89 -9.96
CA ARG A 65 -20.79 -2.37 -8.61
C ARG A 65 -19.49 -3.17 -8.52
N THR A 66 -18.51 -2.77 -9.32
CA THR A 66 -17.15 -3.30 -9.25
C THR A 66 -16.28 -2.36 -8.45
N PHE A 67 -15.76 -2.87 -7.33
CA PHE A 67 -14.67 -2.25 -6.59
C PHE A 67 -13.34 -2.72 -7.17
N LYS A 68 -12.41 -1.78 -7.38
CA LYS A 68 -11.01 -2.12 -7.64
C LYS A 68 -10.11 -1.36 -6.69
N LEU A 69 -9.01 -2.00 -6.32
CA LEU A 69 -7.91 -1.41 -5.57
C LEU A 69 -6.60 -1.75 -6.26
N SER A 70 -5.73 -0.76 -6.40
CA SER A 70 -4.35 -0.95 -6.85
C SER A 70 -3.39 -0.35 -5.85
N ASN A 71 -2.36 -1.09 -5.48
CA ASN A 71 -1.25 -0.60 -4.68
C ASN A 71 0.08 -0.97 -5.34
N ILE A 72 0.95 0.02 -5.53
CA ILE A 72 2.28 -0.19 -6.12
C ILE A 72 3.37 0.28 -5.16
N LEU A 73 4.27 -0.64 -4.82
CA LEU A 73 5.46 -0.38 -4.01
C LEU A 73 6.69 -0.41 -4.91
N SER A 74 7.60 0.54 -4.69
CA SER A 74 8.85 0.62 -5.46
C SER A 74 9.87 -0.37 -4.89
N VAL A 75 10.28 -1.41 -5.61
CA VAL A 75 11.32 -2.32 -5.09
C VAL A 75 12.65 -1.59 -5.07
N THR A 76 13.31 -1.60 -3.92
CA THR A 76 14.63 -1.01 -3.71
C THR A 76 15.62 -1.65 -4.68
N SER A 77 16.43 -0.83 -5.33
CA SER A 77 17.45 -1.26 -6.27
C SER A 77 18.68 -0.39 -6.10
N LYS A 78 19.85 -0.97 -6.33
CA LYS A 78 21.11 -0.23 -6.41
C LYS A 78 21.04 0.81 -7.53
N LYS A 79 21.77 1.90 -7.39
CA LYS A 79 21.75 3.03 -8.31
C LYS A 79 22.10 2.61 -9.74
N GLU A 80 23.03 1.67 -9.92
CA GLU A 80 23.41 1.18 -11.25
C GLU A 80 22.28 0.39 -11.94
N GLN A 81 21.30 -0.10 -11.18
CA GLN A 81 20.17 -0.88 -11.70
C GLN A 81 18.93 -0.01 -11.98
N ILE A 82 19.00 1.29 -11.70
CA ILE A 82 17.89 2.23 -11.91
C ILE A 82 17.96 2.75 -13.36
N LYS A 83 16.91 2.46 -14.12
CA LYS A 83 16.71 2.97 -15.48
C LYS A 83 16.18 4.40 -15.40
N ALA A 84 16.92 5.36 -15.98
CA ALA A 84 16.57 6.77 -15.96
C ALA A 84 15.37 7.10 -16.87
N ASP A 85 15.18 6.31 -17.92
CA ASP A 85 14.14 6.43 -18.95
C ASP A 85 12.95 5.48 -18.71
N ALA A 86 12.91 4.79 -17.56
CA ALA A 86 11.80 3.89 -17.22
C ALA A 86 10.46 4.62 -17.15
N ILE A 87 9.41 3.93 -17.58
CA ILE A 87 8.03 4.41 -17.48
C ILE A 87 7.65 4.54 -15.99
N SER A 88 6.85 5.56 -15.67
CA SER A 88 6.34 5.75 -14.30
C SER A 88 5.51 4.55 -13.84
N ARG A 89 5.92 3.96 -12.71
CA ARG A 89 5.17 2.92 -12.00
C ARG A 89 3.80 3.41 -11.56
N GLY A 90 3.67 4.68 -11.16
CA GLY A 90 2.39 5.21 -10.70
C GLY A 90 1.31 5.21 -11.77
N LYS A 91 1.68 5.13 -13.06
CA LYS A 91 0.74 4.92 -14.17
C LYS A 91 0.17 3.50 -14.19
N ILE A 92 0.94 2.49 -13.76
CA ILE A 92 0.46 1.10 -13.67
C ILE A 92 -0.74 1.02 -12.73
N ALA A 93 -0.68 1.68 -11.56
CA ALA A 93 -1.77 1.66 -10.61
C ALA A 93 -3.03 2.36 -11.13
N ILE A 94 -2.86 3.54 -11.75
CA ILE A 94 -3.97 4.28 -12.36
C ILE A 94 -4.62 3.46 -13.48
N ASN A 95 -3.82 2.95 -14.41
CA ASN A 95 -4.31 2.22 -15.56
C ASN A 95 -5.20 1.04 -15.14
N PHE A 96 -4.82 0.26 -14.12
CA PHE A 96 -5.66 -0.83 -13.58
C PHE A 96 -7.02 -0.32 -13.10
N LEU A 97 -7.01 0.78 -12.36
CA LEU A 97 -8.23 1.38 -11.82
C LEU A 97 -9.11 1.96 -12.94
N GLU A 98 -8.52 2.40 -14.05
CA GLU A 98 -9.23 2.93 -15.23
C GLU A 98 -9.84 1.86 -16.15
N ASN A 99 -9.31 0.65 -16.15
CA ASN A 99 -9.73 -0.42 -17.06
C ASN A 99 -10.62 -1.48 -16.39
N ASP A 100 -11.23 -2.35 -17.21
CA ASP A 100 -12.12 -3.44 -16.78
C ASP A 100 -11.45 -4.82 -16.74
N GLN A 101 -10.12 -4.90 -16.89
CA GLN A 101 -9.40 -6.19 -16.85
C GLN A 101 -9.41 -6.79 -15.45
N SER A 102 -9.43 -8.13 -15.37
CA SER A 102 -9.29 -8.83 -14.09
C SER A 102 -7.91 -8.56 -13.47
N PRO A 103 -7.75 -8.69 -12.13
CA PRO A 103 -6.45 -8.57 -11.47
C PRO A 103 -5.34 -9.42 -12.11
N LYS A 104 -5.67 -10.67 -12.50
CA LYS A 104 -4.71 -11.60 -13.09
C LYS A 104 -4.32 -11.22 -14.51
N ASP A 105 -5.31 -10.91 -15.37
CA ASP A 105 -5.04 -10.55 -16.76
C ASP A 105 -4.23 -9.26 -16.85
N TYR A 106 -4.52 -8.29 -15.98
CA TYR A 106 -3.76 -7.06 -15.91
C TYR A 106 -2.30 -7.30 -15.47
N CYS A 107 -2.09 -8.12 -14.43
CA CYS A 107 -0.74 -8.48 -14.00
C CYS A 107 0.04 -9.24 -15.10
N ASP A 108 -0.61 -10.15 -15.84
CA ASP A 108 0.02 -10.86 -16.97
C ASP A 108 0.44 -9.88 -18.09
N GLN A 109 -0.43 -8.93 -18.43
CA GLN A 109 -0.10 -7.89 -19.43
C GLN A 109 1.08 -7.02 -18.96
N ILE A 110 1.12 -6.61 -17.70
CA ILE A 110 2.24 -5.82 -17.16
C ILE A 110 3.53 -6.65 -17.15
N LYS A 111 3.43 -7.96 -16.89
CA LYS A 111 4.57 -8.89 -16.94
C LYS A 111 5.20 -8.96 -18.34
N GLU A 112 4.42 -8.92 -19.42
CA GLU A 112 4.97 -8.92 -20.80
C GLU A 112 5.85 -7.69 -21.08
N GLY A 113 5.56 -6.56 -20.42
CA GLY A 113 6.29 -5.29 -20.57
C GLY A 113 7.19 -4.93 -19.39
N ILE A 114 7.51 -5.88 -18.52
CA ILE A 114 8.03 -5.59 -17.17
C ILE A 114 9.37 -4.85 -17.18
N ASP A 115 10.19 -5.08 -18.19
CA ASP A 115 11.49 -4.43 -18.37
C ASP A 115 11.42 -2.92 -18.66
N LYS A 116 10.23 -2.40 -19.01
CA LYS A 116 10.04 -0.94 -19.22
C LYS A 116 10.00 -0.14 -17.92
N TYR A 117 9.98 -0.82 -16.77
CA TYR A 117 9.81 -0.22 -15.46
C TYR A 117 11.01 -0.46 -14.56
N ASN A 118 11.22 0.46 -13.61
CA ASN A 118 12.06 0.19 -12.44
C ASN A 118 11.36 -0.79 -11.51
N GLY A 119 12.11 -1.49 -10.66
CA GLY A 119 11.58 -2.52 -9.75
C GLY A 119 10.35 -2.07 -8.96
N PHE A 120 9.37 -2.95 -8.85
CA PHE A 120 8.07 -2.73 -8.21
C PHE A 120 7.40 -4.03 -7.78
N THR A 121 6.52 -3.90 -6.79
CA THR A 121 5.51 -4.89 -6.41
C THR A 121 4.15 -4.26 -6.64
N LEU A 122 3.31 -4.91 -7.44
CA LEU A 122 1.95 -4.49 -7.75
C LEU A 122 0.98 -5.43 -7.02
N ILE A 123 0.03 -4.86 -6.28
CA ILE A 123 -1.14 -5.53 -5.75
C ILE A 123 -2.35 -5.02 -6.53
N THR A 124 -3.15 -5.95 -7.05
CA THR A 124 -4.43 -5.66 -7.71
C THR A 124 -5.52 -6.46 -7.02
N VAL A 125 -6.61 -5.77 -6.68
CA VAL A 125 -7.77 -6.38 -6.05
C VAL A 125 -9.01 -5.96 -6.82
N GLU A 126 -9.87 -6.92 -7.11
CA GLU A 126 -11.21 -6.68 -7.64
C GLU A 126 -12.23 -7.36 -6.72
N MET A 127 -13.32 -6.66 -6.44
CA MET A 127 -14.49 -7.23 -5.78
C MET A 127 -15.75 -6.83 -6.54
N LYS A 128 -16.51 -7.83 -6.97
CA LYS A 128 -17.83 -7.65 -7.57
C LYS A 128 -18.90 -8.06 -6.57
N LYS A 129 -20.07 -7.42 -6.65
CA LYS A 129 -21.20 -7.78 -5.79
C LYS A 129 -21.49 -9.29 -5.87
N ASN A 130 -21.64 -9.92 -4.70
CA ASN A 130 -21.90 -11.36 -4.54
C ASN A 130 -20.83 -12.31 -5.13
N GLN A 131 -19.60 -11.83 -5.35
CA GLN A 131 -18.49 -12.66 -5.79
C GLN A 131 -17.36 -12.60 -4.76
N ASP A 132 -16.49 -13.61 -4.78
CA ASP A 132 -15.27 -13.61 -3.98
C ASP A 132 -14.32 -12.50 -4.45
N ILE A 133 -13.47 -12.04 -3.53
CA ILE A 133 -12.41 -11.10 -3.85
C ILE A 133 -11.37 -11.80 -4.73
N GLU A 134 -11.04 -11.19 -5.85
CA GLU A 134 -9.88 -11.58 -6.66
C GLU A 134 -8.70 -10.70 -6.27
N CYS A 135 -7.62 -11.32 -5.79
CA CYS A 135 -6.37 -10.65 -5.45
C CYS A 135 -5.22 -11.23 -6.27
N CYS A 136 -4.45 -10.37 -6.92
CA CYS A 136 -3.25 -10.76 -7.66
C CYS A 136 -2.07 -9.86 -7.33
N LEU A 137 -0.91 -10.49 -7.11
CA LEU A 137 0.37 -9.80 -6.92
C LEU A 137 1.33 -10.10 -8.07
N LEU A 138 2.09 -9.09 -8.45
CA LEU A 138 3.21 -9.20 -9.37
C LEU A 138 4.42 -8.45 -8.80
N SER A 139 5.52 -9.17 -8.56
CA SER A 139 6.82 -8.55 -8.28
C SER A 139 7.72 -8.62 -9.51
N SER A 140 8.32 -7.48 -9.86
CA SER A 140 9.24 -7.38 -11.01
C SER A 140 10.70 -7.69 -10.70
N LYS A 141 11.06 -7.79 -9.42
CA LYS A 141 12.42 -8.09 -8.95
C LYS A 141 12.37 -8.92 -7.66
N MET A 142 13.53 -9.47 -7.29
CA MET A 142 13.75 -10.16 -6.02
C MET A 142 12.71 -11.27 -5.78
N SER A 143 12.44 -12.04 -6.83
CA SER A 143 11.63 -13.25 -6.82
C SER A 143 12.28 -14.25 -7.77
N PRO A 144 12.30 -15.56 -7.46
CA PRO A 144 12.93 -16.57 -8.29
C PRO A 144 12.26 -16.68 -9.67
N LYS A 145 10.98 -16.27 -9.78
CA LYS A 145 10.24 -16.25 -11.03
C LYS A 145 9.30 -15.04 -11.05
N ILE A 146 9.37 -14.25 -12.12
CA ILE A 146 8.39 -13.18 -12.35
C ILE A 146 7.08 -13.83 -12.78
N GLU A 147 6.11 -13.85 -11.86
CA GLU A 147 4.80 -14.46 -12.07
C GLU A 147 3.72 -13.62 -11.42
N ALA A 148 2.61 -13.44 -12.14
CA ALA A 148 1.37 -12.93 -11.57
C ALA A 148 0.75 -14.06 -10.74
N ALA A 149 0.78 -13.92 -9.43
CA ALA A 149 0.28 -14.94 -8.51
C ALA A 149 -1.09 -14.51 -7.97
N LYS A 150 -2.08 -15.41 -8.06
CA LYS A 150 -3.35 -15.25 -7.37
C LYS A 150 -3.15 -15.58 -5.89
N TYR A 151 -3.73 -14.76 -5.02
CA TYR A 151 -3.67 -14.95 -3.59
C TYR A 151 -5.02 -15.44 -3.08
N ASP A 152 -5.01 -16.45 -2.22
CA ASP A 152 -6.19 -16.91 -1.49
C ASP A 152 -6.50 -15.99 -0.31
N GLU A 153 -7.63 -16.21 0.36
CA GLU A 153 -7.95 -15.48 1.59
C GLU A 153 -6.87 -15.65 2.65
N GLY A 154 -6.61 -14.59 3.41
CA GLY A 154 -5.55 -14.60 4.40
C GLY A 154 -5.08 -13.21 4.81
N ILE A 155 -3.93 -13.18 5.46
CA ILE A 155 -3.26 -11.99 5.97
C ILE A 155 -1.89 -11.92 5.31
N TYR A 156 -1.58 -10.77 4.72
CA TYR A 156 -0.39 -10.58 3.89
C TYR A 156 0.32 -9.27 4.24
N GLY A 157 1.63 -9.23 4.03
CA GLY A 157 2.46 -8.05 4.21
C GLY A 157 3.49 -7.93 3.11
N VAL A 158 3.64 -6.74 2.54
CA VAL A 158 4.61 -6.43 1.49
C VAL A 158 5.30 -5.11 1.78
N GLY A 159 6.52 -4.95 1.26
CA GLY A 159 7.32 -3.73 1.37
C GLY A 159 8.04 -3.40 0.08
N ASN A 160 9.05 -2.54 0.17
CA ASN A 160 9.96 -2.24 -0.95
C ASN A 160 11.05 -3.31 -1.17
N SER A 161 10.94 -4.45 -0.50
CA SER A 161 11.81 -5.61 -0.67
C SER A 161 11.20 -6.61 -1.66
N GLY A 162 11.90 -7.70 -1.94
CA GLY A 162 11.31 -8.85 -2.63
C GLY A 162 10.20 -9.51 -1.81
N LEU A 163 9.42 -10.38 -2.45
CA LEU A 163 8.41 -11.20 -1.76
C LEU A 163 9.06 -12.27 -0.86
N ASP A 164 10.21 -12.80 -1.28
CA ASP A 164 10.91 -13.89 -0.58
C ASP A 164 11.95 -13.39 0.44
N GLU A 165 12.50 -12.20 0.21
CA GLU A 165 13.48 -11.55 1.09
C GLU A 165 12.87 -10.23 1.59
N CYS A 166 12.18 -10.26 2.73
CA CYS A 166 11.53 -9.08 3.27
C CYS A 166 12.40 -8.31 4.26
N TYR A 167 12.22 -6.97 4.32
CA TYR A 167 12.84 -6.16 5.38
C TYR A 167 12.28 -6.53 6.75
N GLU A 168 13.09 -6.41 7.80
CA GLU A 168 12.72 -6.77 9.17
C GLU A 168 11.51 -5.96 9.67
N LYS A 169 11.37 -4.73 9.19
CA LYS A 169 10.18 -3.93 9.48
C LYS A 169 8.90 -4.49 8.88
N VAL A 170 8.97 -5.13 7.70
CA VAL A 170 7.83 -5.82 7.09
C VAL A 170 7.46 -7.02 7.95
N SER A 171 8.43 -7.81 8.41
CA SER A 171 8.21 -8.90 9.37
C SER A 171 7.51 -8.42 10.64
N ARG A 172 8.00 -7.32 11.24
CA ARG A 172 7.39 -6.70 12.42
C ARG A 172 5.94 -6.26 12.16
N GLY A 173 5.69 -5.54 11.07
CA GLY A 173 4.35 -5.08 10.75
C GLY A 173 3.38 -6.21 10.42
N SER A 174 3.85 -7.27 9.74
CA SER A 174 3.07 -8.48 9.51
C SER A 174 2.67 -9.17 10.81
N GLN A 175 3.55 -9.21 11.82
CA GLN A 175 3.23 -9.75 13.14
C GLN A 175 2.18 -8.91 13.87
N LEU A 176 2.37 -7.58 13.91
CA LEU A 176 1.43 -6.65 14.56
C LEU A 176 0.05 -6.70 13.90
N PHE A 177 0.00 -6.61 12.57
CA PHE A 177 -1.24 -6.66 11.81
C PHE A 177 -1.90 -8.04 11.90
N SER A 178 -1.14 -9.14 11.82
CA SER A 178 -1.72 -10.47 11.99
C SER A 178 -2.30 -10.67 13.38
N LYS A 179 -1.67 -10.14 14.43
CA LYS A 179 -2.20 -10.20 15.79
C LYS A 179 -3.52 -9.42 15.88
N PHE A 180 -3.54 -8.19 15.37
CA PHE A 180 -4.75 -7.37 15.31
C PHE A 180 -5.91 -8.08 14.60
N VAL A 181 -5.66 -8.62 13.41
CA VAL A 181 -6.71 -9.30 12.64
C VAL A 181 -7.22 -10.54 13.37
N LYS A 182 -6.32 -11.39 13.88
CA LYS A 182 -6.68 -12.64 14.56
C LYS A 182 -7.43 -12.42 15.87
N ASP A 183 -6.96 -11.46 16.66
CA ASP A 183 -7.47 -11.25 18.02
C ASP A 183 -8.72 -10.35 18.03
N LYS A 184 -8.91 -9.49 17.02
CA LYS A 184 -9.98 -8.46 17.04
C LYS A 184 -10.92 -8.46 15.83
N ILE A 185 -10.51 -8.94 14.66
CA ILE A 185 -11.30 -8.83 13.42
C ILE A 185 -12.04 -10.11 13.07
N ILE A 186 -11.36 -11.26 13.13
CA ILE A 186 -11.93 -12.57 12.71
C ILE A 186 -12.57 -13.35 13.88
N VAL A 187 -12.85 -12.69 14.99
CA VAL A 187 -13.57 -13.25 16.13
C VAL A 187 -15.08 -13.21 15.88
N ASP A 188 -15.84 -14.12 16.49
CA ASP A 188 -17.29 -14.27 16.23
C ASP A 188 -18.10 -13.01 16.58
N ASN A 189 -17.67 -12.28 17.62
CA ASN A 189 -18.29 -11.02 18.06
C ASN A 189 -17.28 -9.87 17.99
N CYS A 190 -16.92 -9.45 16.78
CA CYS A 190 -16.13 -8.23 16.60
C CYS A 190 -16.98 -7.00 16.96
N ASP A 191 -16.80 -6.49 18.18
CA ASP A 191 -17.52 -5.30 18.70
C ASP A 191 -16.82 -3.97 18.42
N LEU A 192 -15.68 -3.99 17.72
CA LEU A 192 -14.99 -2.76 17.35
C LEU A 192 -15.85 -1.94 16.38
N SER A 193 -15.93 -0.64 16.66
CA SER A 193 -16.44 0.35 15.72
C SER A 193 -15.45 0.53 14.56
N GLU A 194 -15.92 1.13 13.47
CA GLU A 194 -15.05 1.45 12.34
C GLU A 194 -13.90 2.41 12.74
N ASP A 195 -14.17 3.36 13.63
CA ASP A 195 -13.14 4.30 14.09
C ASP A 195 -12.13 3.63 15.03
N ASP A 196 -12.53 2.66 15.85
CA ASP A 196 -11.59 1.85 16.64
C ASP A 196 -10.65 1.06 15.73
N ILE A 197 -11.17 0.46 14.65
CA ILE A 197 -10.37 -0.26 13.67
C ILE A 197 -9.38 0.68 12.99
N ILE A 198 -9.82 1.89 12.59
CA ILE A 198 -8.93 2.89 12.00
C ILE A 198 -7.83 3.27 13.00
N ASN A 199 -8.16 3.50 14.26
CA ASN A 199 -7.18 3.87 15.29
C ASN A 199 -6.14 2.77 15.53
N GLU A 200 -6.57 1.52 15.68
CA GLU A 200 -5.68 0.35 15.82
C GLU A 200 -4.76 0.17 14.60
N CYS A 201 -5.32 0.36 13.40
CA CYS A 201 -4.56 0.35 12.15
C CYS A 201 -3.50 1.46 12.12
N LEU A 202 -3.85 2.67 12.58
CA LEU A 202 -2.91 3.79 12.66
C LEU A 202 -1.84 3.56 13.73
N GLU A 203 -2.15 2.92 14.85
CA GLU A 203 -1.15 2.57 15.87
C GLU A 203 -0.09 1.61 15.30
N ILE A 204 -0.50 0.60 14.53
CA ILE A 204 0.43 -0.30 13.84
C ILE A 204 1.29 0.48 12.85
N LEU A 205 0.67 1.33 12.02
CA LEU A 205 1.38 2.14 11.02
C LEU A 205 2.30 3.20 11.65
N LYS A 206 2.03 3.61 12.89
CA LYS A 206 2.82 4.61 13.64
C LYS A 206 3.90 4.01 14.52
N ASP A 207 4.08 2.69 14.51
CA ASP A 207 5.15 2.01 15.23
C ASP A 207 6.53 2.48 14.74
N ASP A 208 7.27 3.13 15.64
CA ASP A 208 8.56 3.76 15.34
C ASP A 208 9.75 2.89 15.77
N LYS A 209 9.51 1.63 16.15
CA LYS A 209 10.58 0.72 16.55
C LYS A 209 11.44 0.37 15.34
N ARG A 210 12.71 0.75 15.42
CA ARG A 210 13.76 0.39 14.46
C ARG A 210 14.00 -1.13 14.50
N CYS A 211 13.93 -1.75 13.33
CA CYS A 211 14.14 -3.18 13.16
C CYS A 211 15.55 -3.40 12.59
N LEU A 212 16.53 -3.56 13.48
CA LEU A 212 17.94 -3.77 13.15
C LEU A 212 18.51 -4.96 13.94
N PRO A 213 19.52 -5.68 13.42
CA PRO A 213 20.08 -5.53 12.06
C PRO A 213 19.07 -5.94 10.97
N ASP A 214 19.16 -5.34 9.79
CA ASP A 214 18.35 -5.72 8.62
C ASP A 214 19.29 -5.97 7.44
N LEU A 215 19.74 -7.23 7.34
CA LEU A 215 20.76 -7.64 6.37
C LEU A 215 20.28 -7.48 4.91
N VAL A 216 18.97 -7.63 4.67
CA VAL A 216 18.38 -7.43 3.34
C VAL A 216 18.43 -5.95 2.97
N MET A 217 18.09 -5.06 3.91
CA MET A 217 18.20 -3.62 3.73
C MET A 217 19.65 -3.18 3.53
N GLU A 218 20.59 -3.67 4.35
CA GLU A 218 22.02 -3.36 4.23
C GLU A 218 22.60 -3.73 2.86
N LYS A 219 22.18 -4.87 2.31
CA LYS A 219 22.63 -5.36 0.99
C LYS A 219 22.09 -4.51 -0.17
N MET A 220 20.86 -4.01 -0.03
CA MET A 220 20.10 -3.39 -1.13
C MET A 220 20.13 -1.86 -1.09
N PHE A 221 20.33 -1.26 0.07
CA PHE A 221 20.18 0.17 0.30
C PHE A 221 21.55 0.84 0.43
N GLU A 222 21.87 1.71 -0.53
CA GLU A 222 23.18 2.39 -0.60
C GLU A 222 23.31 3.54 0.40
N PHE A 223 22.19 4.14 0.81
CA PHE A 223 22.22 5.26 1.75
C PHE A 223 22.44 4.74 3.17
N GLN A 224 23.59 5.08 3.75
CA GLN A 224 23.94 4.78 5.12
C GLN A 224 23.86 6.05 5.98
N PRO A 225 23.45 5.92 7.26
CA PRO A 225 23.01 4.69 7.94
C PRO A 225 21.60 4.27 7.50
N ILE A 226 21.32 2.95 7.48
CA ILE A 226 19.96 2.44 7.19
C ILE A 226 18.95 2.66 8.33
N ALA A 227 19.44 2.95 9.54
CA ALA A 227 18.64 3.03 10.76
C ALA A 227 17.41 3.95 10.66
N PRO A 228 17.46 5.14 10.03
CA PRO A 228 16.29 5.99 9.87
C PRO A 228 15.15 5.33 9.09
N PHE A 229 15.43 4.37 8.20
CA PHE A 229 14.45 3.76 7.29
C PHE A 229 13.87 2.42 7.81
N SER A 230 14.35 1.97 8.97
CA SER A 230 14.15 0.62 9.53
C SER A 230 12.91 0.46 10.43
N SER A 231 12.06 1.47 10.56
CA SER A 231 10.79 1.42 11.29
C SER A 231 9.58 1.47 10.34
N LEU A 232 8.40 1.06 10.83
CA LEU A 232 7.14 1.22 10.08
C LEU A 232 6.82 2.70 9.88
N PHE A 233 6.86 3.46 10.97
CA PHE A 233 6.82 4.92 10.95
C PHE A 233 8.21 5.50 10.85
N VAL A 234 8.57 5.97 9.66
CA VAL A 234 9.83 6.67 9.42
C VAL A 234 9.65 8.12 9.82
N LYS A 235 10.16 8.46 11.01
CA LYS A 235 10.18 9.85 11.51
C LYS A 235 11.06 10.70 10.59
N PRO A 236 10.53 11.78 10.00
CA PRO A 236 11.33 12.66 9.17
C PRO A 236 12.42 13.39 9.96
N GLU A 237 13.66 13.35 9.46
CA GLU A 237 14.79 14.11 10.01
C GLU A 237 15.15 15.30 9.10
N GLN A 238 15.54 16.44 9.69
CA GLN A 238 15.80 17.68 8.94
C GLN A 238 16.88 17.54 7.85
N SER A 239 17.87 16.68 8.07
CA SER A 239 18.99 16.43 7.17
C SER A 239 18.59 15.65 5.91
N ILE A 240 17.58 14.78 6.00
CA ILE A 240 17.17 13.88 4.91
C ILE A 240 15.85 14.34 4.28
N ARG A 241 14.97 14.96 5.07
CA ARG A 241 13.60 15.35 4.71
C ARG A 241 12.83 14.22 4.02
N TYR A 242 13.03 13.00 4.50
CA TYR A 242 12.37 11.77 4.06
C TYR A 242 11.68 11.12 5.25
N GLY A 243 10.44 10.66 5.06
CA GLY A 243 9.78 9.84 6.06
C GLY A 243 8.37 9.43 5.67
N THR A 244 7.63 8.88 6.62
CA THR A 244 6.23 8.50 6.40
C THR A 244 5.42 9.76 6.17
N ARG A 245 4.94 9.90 4.94
CA ARG A 245 4.16 11.06 4.50
C ARG A 245 2.67 10.80 4.62
N THR A 246 2.24 9.57 4.38
CA THR A 246 0.82 9.24 4.29
C THR A 246 0.56 7.87 4.90
N HIS A 247 -0.43 7.81 5.77
CA HIS A 247 -1.07 6.61 6.26
C HIS A 247 -2.39 6.43 5.50
N THR A 248 -2.68 5.22 5.03
CA THR A 248 -3.98 4.91 4.42
C THR A 248 -4.55 3.65 5.05
N VAL A 249 -5.84 3.69 5.38
CA VAL A 249 -6.63 2.56 5.86
C VAL A 249 -7.83 2.40 4.94
N ILE A 250 -8.02 1.20 4.39
CA ILE A 250 -9.16 0.86 3.53
C ILE A 250 -9.88 -0.32 4.18
N ILE A 251 -11.18 -0.15 4.43
CA ILE A 251 -12.03 -1.16 5.03
C ILE A 251 -13.19 -1.42 4.08
N VAL A 252 -13.50 -2.69 3.84
CA VAL A 252 -14.71 -3.12 3.14
C VAL A 252 -15.47 -4.06 4.06
N ASP A 253 -16.67 -3.64 4.47
CA ASP A 253 -17.51 -4.45 5.37
C ASP A 253 -18.30 -5.53 4.62
N LYS A 254 -19.00 -6.39 5.37
CA LYS A 254 -19.85 -7.44 4.82
C LYS A 254 -21.00 -6.93 3.95
N ASN A 255 -21.41 -5.67 4.14
CA ASN A 255 -22.50 -5.01 3.43
C ASN A 255 -22.02 -4.22 2.21
N ASP A 256 -20.76 -4.41 1.78
CA ASP A 256 -20.15 -3.71 0.65
C ASP A 256 -20.01 -2.19 0.87
N ARG A 257 -19.99 -1.73 2.12
CA ARG A 257 -19.60 -0.36 2.44
C ARG A 257 -18.08 -0.27 2.48
N VAL A 258 -17.54 0.67 1.72
CA VAL A 258 -16.12 1.00 1.70
C VAL A 258 -15.86 2.24 2.53
N THR A 259 -14.84 2.15 3.37
CA THR A 259 -14.27 3.29 4.08
C THR A 259 -12.82 3.45 3.68
N PHE A 260 -12.48 4.60 3.12
CA PHE A 260 -11.12 5.01 2.79
C PHE A 260 -10.73 6.14 3.73
N PHE A 261 -9.78 5.90 4.61
CA PHE A 261 -9.22 6.88 5.52
C PHE A 261 -7.77 7.17 5.13
N GLU A 262 -7.44 8.46 5.03
CA GLU A 262 -6.08 8.94 4.80
C GLU A 262 -5.68 9.90 5.93
N SER A 263 -4.52 9.68 6.53
CA SER A 263 -3.84 10.67 7.37
C SER A 263 -2.53 11.05 6.70
N THR A 264 -2.40 12.29 6.23
CA THR A 264 -1.24 12.74 5.47
C THR A 264 -0.56 13.94 6.11
N ALA A 265 0.77 13.98 6.05
CA ALA A 265 1.57 15.10 6.50
C ALA A 265 1.25 16.35 5.65
N GLY A 266 0.67 17.34 6.30
CA GLY A 266 0.42 18.69 5.82
C GLY A 266 1.38 19.69 6.45
N ASN A 267 1.31 20.94 5.98
CA ASN A 267 2.17 22.05 6.43
C ASN A 267 3.68 21.70 6.40
N ILE A 268 4.12 21.04 5.32
CA ILE A 268 5.52 20.68 5.13
C ILE A 268 6.31 21.92 4.74
N GLY A 269 6.84 22.62 5.74
CA GLY A 269 7.71 23.78 5.60
C GLY A 269 9.19 23.44 5.80
N ASN A 270 9.99 24.49 6.05
CA ASN A 270 11.41 24.33 6.36
C ASN A 270 11.62 23.64 7.71
N ASN A 271 10.78 23.95 8.71
CA ASN A 271 10.82 23.33 10.03
C ASN A 271 9.88 22.13 10.07
N LEU A 272 10.43 20.93 10.27
CA LEU A 272 9.64 19.69 10.29
C LEU A 272 8.73 19.55 11.51
N ASN A 273 8.96 20.33 12.57
CA ASN A 273 8.08 20.33 13.75
C ASN A 273 6.71 20.95 13.47
N ASP A 274 6.57 21.69 12.36
CA ASP A 274 5.32 22.35 11.99
C ASP A 274 4.38 21.40 11.20
N ILE A 275 4.80 20.15 10.95
CA ILE A 275 3.99 19.15 10.25
C ILE A 275 2.71 18.89 11.04
N GLN A 276 1.58 19.04 10.35
CA GLN A 276 0.25 18.71 10.87
C GLN A 276 -0.32 17.55 10.09
N TRP A 277 -0.87 16.56 10.79
CA TRP A 277 -1.55 15.44 10.14
C TRP A 277 -2.96 15.85 9.71
N ILE A 278 -3.21 15.82 8.40
CA ILE A 278 -4.51 16.11 7.81
C ILE A 278 -5.23 14.78 7.59
N ASN A 279 -6.42 14.64 8.18
CA ASN A 279 -7.20 13.42 8.08
C ASN A 279 -8.37 13.62 7.10
N ASN A 280 -8.50 12.72 6.14
CA ASN A 280 -9.63 12.64 5.23
C ASN A 280 -10.29 11.28 5.37
N LYS A 281 -11.62 11.23 5.43
CA LYS A 281 -12.40 9.99 5.49
C LYS A 281 -13.47 10.04 4.40
N TYR A 282 -13.46 9.04 3.52
CA TYR A 282 -14.44 8.86 2.47
C TYR A 282 -15.19 7.55 2.72
N THR A 283 -16.52 7.60 2.62
CA THR A 283 -17.37 6.42 2.71
C THR A 283 -18.26 6.35 1.48
N PHE A 284 -18.39 5.15 0.92
CA PHE A 284 -19.24 4.92 -0.25
C PHE A 284 -19.68 3.46 -0.31
N GLN A 285 -20.72 3.22 -1.09
CA GLN A 285 -21.30 1.89 -1.30
C GLN A 285 -20.83 1.34 -2.65
N LEU A 286 -20.65 0.01 -2.74
CA LEU A 286 -20.45 -0.67 -4.02
C LEU A 286 -21.76 -1.00 -4.74
#